data_AF-A0A7C4RTJ5-F1
#
_entry.id   AF-A0A7C4RTJ5-F1
#
_cell.length_a   1.000
_cell.length_b   1.000
_cell.length_c   1.000
_cell.angle_alpha   90.00
_cell.angle_beta   90.00
_cell.angle_gamma   90.00
#
_symmetry.space_group_name_H-M   'P 1'
#
loop_
_entity.id
_entity.type
_entity.pdbx_description
1 polymer ?
#
loop_
_entity_poly.entity_id
_entity_poly.type
_entity_poly.pdbx_seq_one_letter_code
_entity_poly.pdbx_strand_id
1 'polypeptide(L)'
;MATGACGISCDVCRLFVTGVCGTCGAGISWEASAKIEVQQKLFDQPCPILACARMNGIAYCNRDCDAFPCENFRRGPYPFSEGYLAMQERRRTAGADSSVLPGSSLAVPEEYWEEIGRLDRSDMVRRCLVRPMAEEADILLDFLDTELRVCPSEKRILCRDGSSWKPVEGYLVRLLTTLYLLQAQDIPVTNDWIGVQQLRDAHFFQGPHELNLAPVLARYGHDIEAFCRRCRELGGVSMPMADAAFRLRPFPRIPLVYLLWKGDEEFGPRLSVLFDRSIERHFAADAVWGLVNLMTDVLVRGRIA
;
A
#
# COMPACT_ATOMS: atom_id res chain seq x y z
N MET A 1 -12.21 12.40 18.90
CA MET A 1 -11.15 11.75 19.69
C MET A 1 -9.98 12.70 19.82
N ALA A 2 -9.48 12.93 21.03
CA ALA A 2 -8.46 13.94 21.27
C ALA A 2 -7.04 13.42 21.00
N THR A 3 -6.82 12.66 19.93
CA THR A 3 -5.47 12.17 19.59
C THR A 3 -4.70 13.26 18.89
N GLY A 4 -3.53 13.62 19.43
CA GLY A 4 -2.62 14.56 18.80
C GLY A 4 -2.02 13.99 17.52
N ALA A 5 -1.56 14.84 16.60
CA ALA A 5 -0.83 14.41 15.39
C ALA A 5 0.37 13.49 15.67
N CYS A 6 0.96 13.55 16.87
CA CYS A 6 2.03 12.64 17.31
C CYS A 6 1.56 11.20 17.64
N GLY A 7 0.25 10.93 17.66
CA GLY A 7 -0.34 9.64 18.03
C GLY A 7 -0.63 9.47 19.53
N ILE A 8 -0.34 10.49 20.36
CA ILE A 8 -0.65 10.46 21.79
C ILE A 8 -2.08 10.94 22.00
N SER A 9 -2.89 10.14 22.71
CA SER A 9 -4.24 10.56 23.10
C SER A 9 -4.18 11.60 24.23
N CYS A 10 -4.74 12.78 24.00
CA CYS A 10 -4.92 13.80 25.03
C CYS A 10 -5.94 13.34 26.07
N ASP A 11 -6.88 12.44 25.73
CA ASP A 11 -7.89 11.92 26.66
C ASP A 11 -7.26 11.15 27.84
N VAL A 12 -6.03 10.64 27.68
CA VAL A 12 -5.27 9.97 28.74
C VAL A 12 -4.21 10.87 29.39
N CYS A 13 -4.13 12.14 28.98
CA CYS A 13 -3.13 13.08 29.50
C CYS A 13 -3.66 13.81 30.74
N ARG A 14 -2.94 13.72 31.87
CA ARG A 14 -3.33 14.41 33.11
C ARG A 14 -3.49 15.92 32.92
N LEU A 15 -2.65 16.56 32.10
CA LEU A 15 -2.72 18.01 31.83
C LEU A 15 -4.02 18.41 31.12
N PHE A 16 -4.57 17.54 30.27
CA PHE A 16 -5.84 17.76 29.61
C PHE A 16 -7.00 17.61 30.61
N VAL A 17 -6.99 16.53 31.39
CA VAL A 17 -8.01 16.27 32.42
C VAL A 17 -8.05 17.37 33.49
N THR A 18 -6.90 17.94 33.86
CA THR A 18 -6.85 19.05 34.84
C THR A 18 -7.10 20.43 34.21
N GLY A 19 -7.44 20.52 32.93
CA GLY A 19 -7.72 21.78 32.24
C GLY A 19 -6.51 22.69 32.00
N VAL A 20 -5.29 22.20 32.23
CA VAL A 20 -4.03 22.95 32.02
C VAL A 20 -3.75 23.11 30.53
N CYS A 21 -4.22 22.18 29.70
CA CYS A 21 -3.94 22.14 28.27
C CYS A 21 -5.20 21.68 27.51
N GLY A 22 -5.60 22.38 26.45
CA GLY A 22 -6.60 21.87 25.49
C GLY A 22 -6.04 20.79 24.56
N THR A 23 -6.91 20.02 23.90
CA THR A 23 -6.54 18.98 22.93
C THR A 23 -5.65 19.52 21.81
N CYS A 24 -4.68 18.70 21.39
CA CYS A 24 -3.85 19.01 20.22
C CYS A 24 -4.55 18.61 18.90
N GLY A 25 -5.49 17.66 18.95
CA GLY A 25 -6.21 17.15 17.78
C GLY A 25 -5.33 16.53 16.68
N ALA A 26 -5.98 15.99 15.66
CA ALA A 26 -5.32 15.51 14.45
C ALA A 26 -4.73 16.70 13.66
N GLY A 27 -3.65 16.50 12.91
CA GLY A 27 -2.98 17.60 12.17
C GLY A 27 -3.88 18.38 11.20
N ILE A 28 -4.91 17.73 10.65
CA ILE A 28 -5.92 18.33 9.74
C ILE A 28 -7.14 18.93 10.47
N SER A 29 -7.16 18.88 11.80
CA SER A 29 -8.31 19.34 12.60
C SER A 29 -8.30 20.86 12.85
N TRP A 30 -9.47 21.39 13.18
CA TRP A 30 -9.58 22.76 13.66
C TRP A 30 -8.83 22.96 14.98
N GLU A 31 -8.89 21.98 15.89
CA GLU A 31 -8.22 22.02 17.18
C GLU A 31 -6.71 22.15 17.04
N ALA A 32 -6.10 21.42 16.10
CA ALA A 32 -4.68 21.57 15.78
C ALA A 32 -4.36 22.99 15.31
N SER A 33 -5.25 23.56 14.50
CA SER A 33 -5.10 24.91 13.98
C SER A 33 -5.09 25.96 15.08
N ALA A 34 -6.10 25.92 15.94
CA ALA A 34 -6.21 26.80 17.09
C ALA A 34 -5.04 26.60 18.07
N LYS A 35 -4.61 25.35 18.29
CA LYS A 35 -3.49 25.04 19.19
C LYS A 35 -2.18 25.63 18.71
N ILE A 36 -1.87 25.53 17.42
CA ILE A 36 -0.67 26.11 16.81
C ILE A 36 -0.65 27.63 17.01
N GLU A 37 -1.76 28.31 16.74
CA GLU A 37 -1.86 29.77 16.90
C GLU A 37 -1.65 30.20 18.36
N VAL A 38 -2.23 29.47 19.31
CA VAL A 38 -2.04 29.73 20.74
C VAL A 38 -0.59 29.50 21.16
N GLN A 39 0.04 28.41 20.71
CA GLN A 39 1.45 28.12 21.03
C GLN A 39 2.40 29.16 20.44
N GLN A 40 2.14 29.61 19.21
CA GLN A 40 2.93 30.70 18.60
C GLN A 40 2.84 31.97 19.43
N LYS A 41 1.64 32.35 19.90
CA LYS A 41 1.45 33.56 20.71
C LYS A 41 2.10 33.46 22.09
N LEU A 42 2.06 32.28 22.72
CA LEU A 42 2.52 32.11 24.11
C LEU A 42 4.01 31.74 24.24
N PHE A 43 4.55 30.99 23.28
CA PHE A 43 5.88 30.38 23.37
C PHE A 43 6.80 30.74 22.20
N ASP A 44 6.33 31.61 21.29
CA ASP A 44 7.02 32.04 20.05
C ASP A 44 7.41 30.90 19.09
N GLN A 45 6.94 29.68 19.36
CA GLN A 45 7.11 28.52 18.51
C GLN A 45 5.99 27.50 18.76
N PRO A 46 5.43 26.89 17.70
CA PRO A 46 4.45 25.84 17.86
C PRO A 46 5.14 24.51 18.14
N CYS A 47 4.35 23.52 18.54
CA CYS A 47 4.77 22.12 18.52
C CYS A 47 5.27 21.74 17.11
N PRO A 48 6.54 21.34 16.93
CA PRO A 48 7.10 21.08 15.61
C PRO A 48 6.42 19.89 14.90
N ILE A 49 5.93 18.90 15.66
CA ILE A 49 5.20 17.77 15.11
C ILE A 49 3.83 18.18 14.59
N LEU A 50 3.08 18.95 15.38
CA LEU A 50 1.74 19.39 15.01
C LEU A 50 1.77 20.37 13.83
N ALA A 51 2.72 21.31 13.84
CA ALA A 51 2.95 22.24 12.75
C ALA A 51 3.34 21.52 11.45
N CYS A 52 4.28 20.56 11.53
CA CYS A 52 4.69 19.76 10.39
C CYS A 52 3.54 18.91 9.83
N ALA A 53 2.77 18.24 10.69
CA ALA A 53 1.62 17.43 10.28
C ALA A 53 0.57 18.28 9.55
N ARG A 54 0.26 19.47 10.07
CA ARG A 54 -0.69 20.40 9.44
C ARG A 54 -0.16 20.93 8.10
N MET A 55 1.11 21.32 8.05
CA MET A 55 1.76 21.80 6.83
C MET A 55 1.75 20.75 5.72
N ASN A 56 1.94 19.47 6.08
CA ASN A 56 1.90 18.35 5.13
C ASN A 56 0.49 17.78 4.91
N GLY A 57 -0.55 18.36 5.53
CA GLY A 57 -1.93 17.92 5.37
C GLY A 57 -2.20 16.48 5.84
N ILE A 58 -1.49 16.00 6.86
CA ILE A 58 -1.66 14.65 7.42
C ILE A 58 -2.30 14.67 8.81
N ALA A 59 -3.12 13.67 9.13
CA ALA A 59 -3.83 13.61 10.41
C ALA A 59 -2.92 13.13 11.55
N TYR A 60 -2.23 12.00 11.39
CA TYR A 60 -1.34 11.44 12.42
C TYR A 60 -0.01 10.97 11.82
N CYS A 61 1.12 11.42 12.37
CA CYS A 61 2.45 11.08 11.85
C CYS A 61 2.72 9.57 11.84
N ASN A 62 2.36 8.86 12.92
CA ASN A 62 2.60 7.41 13.02
C ASN A 62 1.78 6.59 12.01
N ARG A 63 0.58 7.06 11.63
CA ARG A 63 -0.31 6.36 10.70
C ARG A 63 -0.10 6.79 9.25
N ASP A 64 0.00 8.10 9.02
CA ASP A 64 -0.18 8.71 7.70
C ASP A 64 1.13 9.22 7.08
N CYS A 65 2.20 9.43 7.87
CA CYS A 65 3.47 9.94 7.35
C CYS A 65 4.38 8.79 6.91
N ASP A 66 4.72 8.73 5.62
CA ASP A 66 5.60 7.68 5.09
C ASP A 66 7.06 7.83 5.55
N ALA A 67 7.46 9.04 5.94
CA ALA A 67 8.77 9.34 6.53
C ALA A 67 8.86 9.01 8.03
N PHE A 68 7.75 8.66 8.70
CA PHE A 68 7.82 8.24 10.10
C PHE A 68 8.46 6.86 10.22
N PRO A 69 9.39 6.62 11.16
CA PRO A 69 9.97 7.56 12.12
C PRO A 69 10.97 8.56 11.52
N CYS A 70 10.70 9.86 11.65
CA CYS A 70 11.53 10.93 11.08
C CYS A 70 12.39 11.65 12.13
N GLU A 71 13.24 12.56 11.67
CA GLU A 71 14.19 13.27 12.54
C GLU A 71 13.53 14.11 13.63
N ASN A 72 12.30 14.60 13.39
CA ASN A 72 11.55 15.33 14.42
C ASN A 72 11.25 14.46 15.66
N PHE A 73 11.10 13.14 15.50
CA PHE A 73 10.92 12.21 16.60
C PHE A 73 12.23 11.67 17.18
N ARG A 74 13.32 11.63 16.38
CA ARG A 74 14.64 11.16 16.84
C ARG A 74 15.42 12.22 17.61
N ARG A 75 15.43 13.47 17.12
CA ARG A 75 16.15 14.59 17.76
C ARG A 75 15.31 15.36 18.76
N GLY A 76 13.99 15.34 18.58
CA GLY A 76 13.09 16.12 19.43
C GLY A 76 12.92 15.51 20.82
N PRO A 77 12.52 16.29 21.84
CA PRO A 77 12.24 15.79 23.19
C PRO A 77 10.89 15.05 23.25
N TYR A 78 10.57 14.23 22.24
CA TYR A 78 9.32 13.48 22.16
C TYR A 78 9.41 12.16 22.92
N PRO A 79 8.32 11.72 23.58
CA PRO A 79 8.35 10.61 24.53
C PRO A 79 8.46 9.22 23.88
N PHE A 80 8.78 9.13 22.59
CA PHE A 80 9.01 7.85 21.93
C PHE A 80 10.46 7.42 22.13
N SER A 81 10.65 6.25 22.73
CA SER A 81 11.98 5.68 22.96
C SER A 81 12.65 5.29 21.64
N GLU A 82 13.98 5.30 21.61
CA GLU A 82 14.76 4.77 20.48
C GLU A 82 14.34 3.34 20.13
N GLY A 83 14.04 2.51 21.14
CA GLY A 83 13.54 1.15 20.93
C GLY A 83 12.21 1.09 20.17
N TYR A 84 11.27 2.00 20.48
CA TYR A 84 10.00 2.10 19.75
C TYR A 84 10.21 2.59 18.31
N LEU A 85 11.01 3.65 18.13
CA LEU A 85 11.32 4.20 16.81
C LEU A 85 12.05 3.16 15.95
N ALA A 86 13.03 2.45 16.49
CA ALA A 86 13.74 1.38 15.78
C ALA A 86 12.81 0.20 15.44
N MET A 87 11.87 -0.15 16.32
CA MET A 87 10.86 -1.17 16.02
C MET A 87 9.94 -0.73 14.87
N GLN A 88 9.48 0.52 14.89
CA GLN A 88 8.66 1.08 13.81
C GLN A 88 9.42 1.12 12.49
N GLU A 89 10.67 1.59 12.50
CA GLU A 89 11.54 1.58 11.33
C GLU A 89 11.66 0.17 10.76
N ARG A 90 12.08 -0.82 11.57
CA ARG A 90 12.23 -2.21 11.13
C ARG A 90 10.94 -2.81 10.58
N ARG A 91 9.78 -2.54 11.19
CA ARG A 91 8.51 -3.13 10.75
C ARG A 91 7.90 -2.43 9.53
N ARG A 92 8.25 -1.16 9.32
CA ARG A 92 7.85 -0.40 8.13
C ARG A 92 8.80 -0.65 6.95
N THR A 93 10.05 -1.03 7.21
CA THR A 93 11.02 -1.45 6.19
C THR A 93 11.00 -2.94 5.90
N ALA A 94 10.58 -3.79 6.84
CA ALA A 94 10.28 -5.18 6.56
C ALA A 94 9.18 -5.23 5.49
N GLY A 95 9.48 -5.89 4.37
CA GLY A 95 8.58 -6.03 3.22
C GLY A 95 7.21 -6.61 3.59
N ALA A 96 6.31 -6.63 2.61
CA ALA A 96 4.90 -7.01 2.70
C ALA A 96 4.61 -8.47 3.15
N ASP A 97 5.57 -9.16 3.75
CA ASP A 97 5.48 -10.56 4.17
C ASP A 97 5.06 -10.71 5.64
N SER A 98 4.20 -9.82 6.14
CA SER A 98 3.72 -9.93 7.53
C SER A 98 2.80 -11.14 7.79
N SER A 99 2.44 -11.91 6.75
CA SER A 99 1.79 -13.23 6.90
C SER A 99 2.78 -14.37 7.10
N VAL A 100 4.09 -14.12 6.99
CA VAL A 100 5.14 -15.11 7.12
C VAL A 100 5.60 -15.14 8.57
N LEU A 101 5.59 -16.33 9.19
CA LEU A 101 6.08 -16.53 10.54
C LEU A 101 7.49 -15.93 10.69
N PRO A 102 7.81 -15.26 11.81
CA PRO A 102 9.16 -14.76 12.05
C PRO A 102 10.18 -15.89 11.92
N GLY A 103 11.01 -15.85 10.87
CA GLY A 103 12.08 -16.83 10.63
C GLY A 103 11.94 -17.72 9.39
N SER A 104 10.80 -17.70 8.68
CA SER A 104 10.73 -18.31 7.34
C SER A 104 11.09 -17.27 6.27
N SER A 105 12.17 -17.51 5.52
CA SER A 105 12.41 -16.83 4.25
C SER A 105 11.61 -17.57 3.19
N LEU A 106 10.50 -16.98 2.73
CA LEU A 106 9.81 -17.51 1.56
C LEU A 106 10.59 -17.07 0.32
N ALA A 107 11.13 -18.06 -0.40
CA ALA A 107 11.77 -17.84 -1.70
C ALA A 107 10.79 -18.23 -2.80
N VAL A 108 10.83 -17.51 -3.93
CA VAL A 108 10.15 -17.96 -5.14
C VAL A 108 10.77 -19.31 -5.55
N PRO A 109 9.97 -20.36 -5.80
CA PRO A 109 10.48 -21.67 -6.19
C PRO A 109 11.45 -21.57 -7.37
N GLU A 110 12.55 -22.32 -7.34
CA GLU A 110 13.57 -22.24 -8.38
C GLU A 110 13.04 -22.68 -9.74
N GLU A 111 12.09 -23.62 -9.73
CA GLU A 111 11.44 -24.17 -10.90
C GLU A 111 10.77 -23.07 -11.73
N TYR A 112 10.20 -22.05 -11.07
CA TYR A 112 9.54 -20.95 -11.78
C TYR A 112 10.54 -20.11 -12.58
N TRP A 113 11.74 -19.89 -12.05
CA TRP A 113 12.79 -19.17 -12.75
C TRP A 113 13.36 -19.98 -13.92
N GLU A 114 13.52 -21.29 -13.74
CA GLU A 114 13.94 -22.19 -14.81
C GLU A 114 12.92 -22.23 -15.95
N GLU A 115 11.63 -22.34 -15.62
CA GLU A 115 10.55 -22.32 -16.61
C GLU A 115 10.53 -20.99 -17.37
N ILE A 116 10.65 -19.85 -16.67
CA ILE A 116 10.76 -18.54 -17.32
C ILE A 116 11.94 -18.48 -18.29
N GLY A 117 13.10 -19.03 -17.89
CA GLY A 117 14.29 -19.10 -18.73
C GLY A 117 14.13 -19.96 -20.00
N ARG A 118 13.15 -20.88 -20.03
CA ARG A 118 12.85 -21.75 -21.17
C ARG A 118 11.77 -21.20 -22.10
N LEU A 119 11.08 -20.12 -21.72
CA LEU A 119 9.99 -19.55 -22.52
C LEU A 119 10.49 -18.90 -23.81
N ASP A 120 9.68 -18.96 -24.87
CA ASP A 120 9.90 -18.16 -26.06
C ASP A 120 9.70 -16.66 -25.74
N ARG A 121 10.72 -15.85 -26.05
CA ARG A 121 10.70 -14.41 -25.74
C ARG A 121 9.60 -13.66 -26.49
N SER A 122 9.35 -14.01 -27.75
CA SER A 122 8.36 -13.31 -28.57
C SER A 122 6.94 -13.57 -28.05
N ASP A 123 6.68 -14.80 -27.62
CA ASP A 123 5.45 -15.19 -26.93
C ASP A 123 5.28 -14.43 -25.61
N MET A 124 6.32 -14.42 -24.77
CA MET A 124 6.30 -13.72 -23.47
C MET A 124 6.03 -12.21 -23.64
N VAL A 125 6.69 -11.54 -24.59
CA VAL A 125 6.45 -10.12 -24.91
C VAL A 125 4.98 -9.88 -25.25
N ARG A 126 4.40 -10.72 -26.12
CA ARG A 126 3.02 -10.59 -26.56
C ARG A 126 2.02 -10.83 -25.42
N ARG A 127 2.13 -11.95 -24.70
CA ARG A 127 1.14 -12.33 -23.68
C ARG A 127 1.28 -11.58 -22.36
N CYS A 128 2.50 -11.21 -21.97
CA CYS A 128 2.73 -10.49 -20.71
C CYS A 128 2.74 -8.96 -20.89
N LEU A 129 2.83 -8.46 -22.12
CA LEU A 129 3.03 -7.04 -22.44
C LEU A 129 4.33 -6.49 -21.81
N VAL A 130 5.39 -7.30 -21.84
CA VAL A 130 6.73 -6.92 -21.35
C VAL A 130 7.58 -6.32 -22.48
N ARG A 131 8.54 -5.48 -22.13
CA ARG A 131 9.51 -4.89 -23.07
C ARG A 131 10.87 -5.58 -22.90
N PRO A 132 11.49 -6.13 -23.96
CA PRO A 132 12.83 -6.70 -23.87
C PRO A 132 13.88 -5.60 -23.68
N MET A 133 14.95 -5.88 -22.94
CA MET A 133 16.12 -5.00 -22.87
C MET A 133 17.15 -5.37 -23.95
N ALA A 134 17.83 -4.37 -24.52
CA ALA A 134 18.65 -4.54 -25.73
C ALA A 134 19.92 -5.37 -25.52
N GLU A 135 20.49 -5.39 -24.32
CA GLU A 135 21.82 -5.99 -24.05
C GLU A 135 21.78 -7.19 -23.09
N GLU A 136 20.63 -7.49 -22.49
CA GLU A 136 20.49 -8.47 -21.41
C GLU A 136 19.31 -9.43 -21.67
N ALA A 137 19.30 -10.59 -21.00
CA ALA A 137 18.13 -11.47 -21.00
C ALA A 137 16.93 -10.92 -20.20
N ASP A 138 17.08 -9.69 -19.74
CA ASP A 138 16.18 -9.00 -18.83
C ASP A 138 15.00 -8.41 -19.58
N ILE A 139 13.91 -8.27 -18.83
CA ILE A 139 12.64 -7.74 -19.34
C ILE A 139 12.11 -6.68 -18.40
N LEU A 140 11.48 -5.67 -18.99
CA LEU A 140 10.77 -4.63 -18.27
C LEU A 140 9.28 -4.96 -18.26
N LEU A 141 8.69 -4.92 -17.07
CA LEU A 141 7.28 -5.15 -16.82
C LEU A 141 6.69 -3.92 -16.12
N ASP A 142 5.63 -3.34 -16.68
CA ASP A 142 4.87 -2.30 -16.00
C ASP A 142 4.18 -2.89 -14.76
N PHE A 143 4.33 -2.21 -13.63
CA PHE A 143 3.68 -2.56 -12.37
C PHE A 143 3.19 -1.28 -11.69
N LEU A 144 1.87 -1.08 -11.64
CA LEU A 144 1.26 0.16 -11.16
C LEU A 144 1.80 1.39 -11.91
N ASP A 145 2.38 2.36 -11.20
CA ASP A 145 3.01 3.58 -11.75
C ASP A 145 4.52 3.44 -11.96
N THR A 146 5.10 2.25 -11.74
CA THR A 146 6.53 1.98 -11.85
C THR A 146 6.84 0.86 -12.83
N GLU A 147 8.13 0.59 -13.02
CA GLU A 147 8.65 -0.47 -13.86
C GLU A 147 9.43 -1.47 -13.00
N LEU A 148 9.22 -2.75 -13.26
CA LEU A 148 10.02 -3.85 -12.75
C LEU A 148 10.98 -4.33 -13.83
N ARG A 149 12.27 -4.38 -13.51
CA ARG A 149 13.27 -5.11 -14.28
C ARG A 149 13.38 -6.51 -13.71
N VAL A 150 12.95 -7.50 -14.49
CA VAL A 150 13.07 -8.90 -14.14
C VAL A 150 14.35 -9.44 -14.76
N CYS A 151 15.20 -10.07 -13.94
CA CYS A 151 16.49 -10.64 -14.33
C CYS A 151 16.43 -12.16 -14.17
N PRO A 152 15.93 -12.93 -15.17
CA PRO A 152 15.74 -14.38 -15.01
C PRO A 152 17.01 -15.13 -14.66
N SER A 153 18.14 -14.80 -15.28
CA SER A 153 19.43 -15.44 -15.03
C SER A 153 19.95 -15.23 -13.60
N GLU A 154 19.59 -14.09 -12.99
CA GLU A 154 19.98 -13.73 -11.63
C GLU A 154 18.90 -14.07 -10.58
N LYS A 155 17.75 -14.62 -11.01
CA LYS A 155 16.60 -14.99 -10.16
C LYS A 155 16.13 -13.83 -9.25
N ARG A 156 16.22 -12.59 -9.75
CA ARG A 156 15.90 -11.37 -9.01
C ARG A 156 15.01 -10.41 -9.80
N ILE A 157 14.37 -9.50 -9.07
CA ILE A 157 13.55 -8.43 -9.61
C ILE A 157 14.03 -7.12 -9.00
N LEU A 158 14.16 -6.11 -9.84
CA LEU A 158 14.51 -4.76 -9.45
C LEU A 158 13.33 -3.83 -9.74
N CYS A 159 13.08 -2.86 -8.87
CA CYS A 159 12.10 -1.81 -9.06
C CYS A 159 12.80 -0.50 -9.45
N ARG A 160 12.18 0.27 -10.34
CA ARG A 160 12.70 1.57 -10.75
C ARG A 160 12.64 2.57 -9.60
N ASP A 161 13.77 3.23 -9.33
CA ASP A 161 13.88 4.34 -8.37
C ASP A 161 14.66 5.51 -8.99
N GLY A 162 13.91 6.46 -9.57
CA GLY A 162 14.47 7.57 -10.34
C GLY A 162 15.24 7.08 -11.57
N SER A 163 16.55 7.32 -11.60
CA SER A 163 17.47 6.81 -12.64
C SER A 163 18.15 5.49 -12.27
N SER A 164 17.86 4.95 -11.07
CA SER A 164 18.49 3.75 -10.51
C SER A 164 17.51 2.58 -10.40
N TRP A 165 18.04 1.42 -10.00
CA TRP A 165 17.27 0.19 -9.78
C TRP A 165 17.56 -0.34 -8.39
N LYS A 166 16.50 -0.70 -7.64
CA LYS A 166 16.61 -1.27 -6.30
C LYS A 166 16.05 -2.69 -6.25
N PRO A 167 16.70 -3.64 -5.55
CA PRO A 167 16.14 -4.97 -5.34
C PRO A 167 14.74 -4.92 -4.72
N VAL A 168 13.83 -5.74 -5.24
CA VAL A 168 12.52 -6.00 -4.64
C VAL A 168 12.69 -7.15 -3.66
N GLU A 169 12.55 -6.88 -2.36
CA GLU A 169 12.71 -7.90 -1.32
C GLU A 169 11.39 -8.62 -0.99
N GLY A 170 10.24 -8.00 -1.23
CA GLY A 170 8.92 -8.57 -0.89
C GLY A 170 8.59 -9.85 -1.67
N TYR A 171 8.31 -10.94 -0.96
CA TYR A 171 8.05 -12.24 -1.58
C TYR A 171 6.80 -12.22 -2.46
N LEU A 172 5.69 -11.63 -2.02
CA LEU A 172 4.46 -11.58 -2.82
C LEU A 172 4.66 -10.88 -4.17
N VAL A 173 5.39 -9.76 -4.22
CA VAL A 173 5.69 -9.07 -5.49
C VAL A 173 6.48 -10.00 -6.41
N ARG A 174 7.50 -10.67 -5.87
CA ARG A 174 8.36 -11.57 -6.64
C ARG A 174 7.60 -12.79 -7.15
N LEU A 175 6.84 -13.44 -6.27
CA LEU A 175 6.03 -14.60 -6.61
C LEU A 175 4.97 -14.26 -7.65
N LEU A 176 4.19 -13.20 -7.45
CA LEU A 176 3.12 -12.84 -8.38
C LEU A 176 3.68 -12.37 -9.73
N THR A 177 4.85 -11.72 -9.73
CA THR A 177 5.52 -11.36 -10.98
C THR A 177 5.97 -12.60 -11.75
N THR A 178 6.59 -13.59 -11.10
CA THR A 178 6.98 -14.83 -11.79
C THR A 178 5.76 -15.63 -12.25
N LEU A 179 4.71 -15.73 -11.44
CA LEU A 179 3.44 -16.34 -11.83
C LEU A 179 2.81 -15.61 -13.03
N TYR A 180 2.80 -14.27 -13.04
CA TYR A 180 2.29 -13.50 -14.16
C TYR A 180 3.09 -13.80 -15.44
N LEU A 181 4.42 -13.82 -15.34
CA LEU A 181 5.27 -14.19 -16.47
C LEU A 181 5.03 -15.62 -16.95
N LEU A 182 4.67 -16.57 -16.09
CA LEU A 182 4.37 -17.95 -16.50
C LEU A 182 2.95 -18.11 -17.07
N GLN A 183 1.96 -17.41 -16.53
CA GLN A 183 0.54 -17.73 -16.73
C GLN A 183 -0.25 -16.69 -17.54
N ALA A 184 0.27 -15.46 -17.70
CA ALA A 184 -0.44 -14.42 -18.46
C ALA A 184 -0.72 -14.90 -19.89
N GLN A 185 -1.92 -14.61 -20.39
CA GLN A 185 -2.39 -15.03 -21.71
C GLN A 185 -2.60 -13.80 -22.58
N ASP A 186 -2.48 -13.96 -23.89
CA ASP A 186 -2.76 -12.88 -24.85
C ASP A 186 -4.27 -12.71 -25.07
N ILE A 187 -4.94 -12.24 -24.02
CA ILE A 187 -6.38 -11.93 -24.02
C ILE A 187 -6.61 -10.50 -23.54
N PRO A 188 -7.58 -9.77 -24.13
CA PRO A 188 -7.88 -8.41 -23.69
C PRO A 188 -8.50 -8.41 -22.29
N VAL A 189 -8.30 -7.32 -21.57
CA VAL A 189 -9.10 -6.97 -20.38
C VAL A 189 -10.55 -6.82 -20.82
N THR A 190 -11.47 -7.51 -20.13
CA THR A 190 -12.88 -7.61 -20.57
C THR A 190 -13.71 -6.37 -20.23
N ASN A 191 -13.28 -5.62 -19.22
CA ASN A 191 -14.01 -4.58 -18.52
C ASN A 191 -15.36 -5.06 -17.92
N ASP A 192 -15.46 -6.35 -17.63
CA ASP A 192 -16.55 -6.94 -16.84
C ASP A 192 -16.10 -7.04 -15.37
N TRP A 193 -16.61 -6.12 -14.54
CA TRP A 193 -16.22 -5.98 -13.14
C TRP A 193 -17.06 -6.87 -12.23
N ILE A 194 -16.42 -7.86 -11.61
CA ILE A 194 -17.06 -8.85 -10.75
C ILE A 194 -16.56 -8.76 -9.31
N GLY A 195 -17.44 -9.02 -8.35
CA GLY A 195 -17.07 -9.16 -6.94
C GLY A 195 -16.47 -10.53 -6.63
N VAL A 196 -15.87 -10.68 -5.45
CA VAL A 196 -15.23 -11.94 -5.00
C VAL A 196 -16.17 -13.15 -5.07
N GLN A 197 -17.46 -12.97 -4.78
CA GLN A 197 -18.46 -14.05 -4.79
C GLN A 197 -18.86 -14.51 -6.20
N GLN A 198 -18.46 -13.76 -7.23
CA GLN A 198 -18.74 -14.07 -8.63
C GLN A 198 -17.52 -14.69 -9.35
N LEU A 199 -16.39 -14.82 -8.66
CA LEU A 199 -15.23 -15.57 -9.16
C LEU A 199 -15.56 -17.06 -9.20
N ARG A 200 -15.01 -17.77 -10.19
CA ARG A 200 -15.14 -19.23 -10.37
C ARG A 200 -14.86 -19.99 -9.08
N ASP A 201 -13.83 -19.59 -8.36
CA ASP A 201 -13.37 -20.21 -7.12
C ASP A 201 -13.77 -19.37 -5.89
N ALA A 202 -14.96 -18.74 -5.89
CA ALA A 202 -15.47 -17.91 -4.80
C ALA A 202 -15.38 -18.57 -3.40
N HIS A 203 -15.55 -19.89 -3.34
CA HIS A 203 -15.45 -20.68 -2.11
C HIS A 203 -14.06 -20.66 -1.47
N PHE A 204 -13.01 -20.36 -2.25
CA PHE A 204 -11.65 -20.19 -1.74
C PHE A 204 -11.55 -18.98 -0.80
N PHE A 205 -12.28 -17.90 -1.06
CA PHE A 205 -12.11 -16.60 -0.38
C PHE A 205 -12.91 -16.51 0.93
N GLN A 206 -12.72 -17.49 1.80
CA GLN A 206 -13.44 -17.64 3.07
C GLN A 206 -12.47 -18.04 4.18
N GLY A 207 -12.81 -17.70 5.44
CA GLY A 207 -11.99 -18.07 6.59
C GLY A 207 -10.56 -17.53 6.49
N PRO A 208 -9.50 -18.37 6.58
CA PRO A 208 -8.10 -17.92 6.47
C PRO A 208 -7.75 -17.20 5.17
N HIS A 209 -8.53 -17.41 4.10
CA HIS A 209 -8.35 -16.82 2.78
C HIS A 209 -9.38 -15.72 2.48
N GLU A 210 -10.07 -15.20 3.49
CA GLU A 210 -10.87 -13.99 3.32
C GLU A 210 -9.97 -12.83 2.83
N LEU A 211 -10.51 -11.96 1.98
CA LEU A 211 -9.77 -10.83 1.45
C LEU A 211 -9.52 -9.80 2.55
N ASN A 212 -8.24 -9.57 2.87
CA ASN A 212 -7.86 -8.66 3.94
C ASN A 212 -7.84 -7.20 3.46
N LEU A 213 -9.01 -6.55 3.54
CA LEU A 213 -9.20 -5.13 3.19
C LEU A 213 -9.19 -4.21 4.41
N ALA A 214 -9.21 -4.77 5.62
CA ALA A 214 -9.31 -4.02 6.86
C ALA A 214 -8.18 -2.99 7.07
N PRO A 215 -6.90 -3.25 6.73
CA PRO A 215 -5.84 -2.26 6.86
C PRO A 215 -6.05 -1.01 6.00
N VAL A 216 -6.51 -1.19 4.75
CA VAL A 216 -6.82 -0.07 3.84
C VAL A 216 -8.00 0.73 4.40
N LEU A 217 -9.06 0.04 4.85
CA LEU A 217 -10.21 0.69 5.46
C LEU A 217 -9.85 1.44 6.75
N ALA A 218 -8.97 0.90 7.58
CA ALA A 218 -8.49 1.55 8.81
C ALA A 218 -7.63 2.80 8.52
N ARG A 219 -6.84 2.78 7.45
CA ARG A 219 -6.04 3.94 7.03
C ARG A 219 -6.90 5.03 6.40
N TYR A 220 -7.87 4.66 5.57
CA TYR A 220 -8.53 5.60 4.65
C TYR A 220 -10.05 5.79 4.89
N GLY A 221 -10.70 4.98 5.70
CA GLY A 221 -12.17 4.97 5.85
C GLY A 221 -12.78 6.30 6.27
N HIS A 222 -12.00 7.16 6.94
CA HIS A 222 -12.43 8.50 7.36
C HIS A 222 -11.70 9.64 6.61
N ASP A 223 -10.87 9.31 5.61
CA ASP A 223 -10.09 10.26 4.81
C ASP A 223 -10.06 9.81 3.34
N ILE A 224 -11.19 10.04 2.65
CA ILE A 224 -11.36 9.71 1.23
C ILE A 224 -10.35 10.46 0.36
N GLU A 225 -9.99 11.69 0.72
CA GLU A 225 -9.01 12.45 -0.05
C GLU A 225 -7.62 11.82 0.04
N ALA A 226 -7.22 11.29 1.19
CA ALA A 226 -5.99 10.50 1.31
C ALA A 226 -6.04 9.23 0.46
N PHE A 227 -7.17 8.53 0.40
CA PHE A 227 -7.36 7.38 -0.50
C PHE A 227 -7.18 7.77 -1.97
N CYS A 228 -7.88 8.83 -2.39
CA CYS A 228 -7.81 9.36 -3.75
C CYS A 228 -6.39 9.75 -4.14
N ARG A 229 -5.65 10.46 -3.26
CA ARG A 229 -4.24 10.80 -3.49
C ARG A 229 -3.40 9.55 -3.67
N ARG A 230 -3.52 8.59 -2.74
CA ARG A 230 -2.75 7.34 -2.79
C ARG A 230 -3.01 6.53 -4.06
N CYS A 231 -4.27 6.39 -4.46
CA CYS A 231 -4.58 5.66 -5.68
C CYS A 231 -4.04 6.37 -6.93
N ARG A 232 -4.06 7.71 -6.99
CA ARG A 232 -3.47 8.47 -8.11
C ARG A 232 -1.95 8.34 -8.17
N GLU A 233 -1.28 8.38 -7.01
CA GLU A 233 0.17 8.11 -6.93
C GLU A 233 0.49 6.76 -7.56
N LEU A 234 -0.29 5.71 -7.27
CA LEU A 234 -0.14 4.38 -7.84
C LEU A 234 -0.64 4.23 -9.29
N GLY A 235 -0.78 5.34 -10.04
CA GLY A 235 -1.22 5.34 -11.44
C GLY A 235 -2.70 4.98 -11.63
N GLY A 236 -3.48 5.04 -10.54
CA GLY A 236 -4.89 4.67 -10.54
C GLY A 236 -5.76 5.63 -11.32
N VAL A 237 -6.73 5.06 -12.03
CA VAL A 237 -7.73 5.82 -12.80
C VAL A 237 -9.05 5.83 -12.05
N SER A 238 -9.60 7.01 -11.78
CA SER A 238 -10.87 7.16 -11.05
C SER A 238 -12.05 6.55 -11.83
N MET A 239 -13.03 6.00 -11.10
CA MET A 239 -14.25 5.40 -11.64
C MET A 239 -15.49 5.93 -10.92
N PRO A 240 -16.63 6.14 -11.60
CA PRO A 240 -17.85 6.67 -11.00
C PRO A 240 -18.75 5.56 -10.43
N MET A 241 -18.27 4.81 -9.43
CA MET A 241 -18.98 3.62 -8.91
C MET A 241 -19.10 3.56 -7.36
N ALA A 242 -18.47 4.49 -6.65
CA ALA A 242 -18.55 4.67 -5.19
C ALA A 242 -18.21 6.14 -4.85
N ASP A 243 -18.22 6.52 -3.58
CA ASP A 243 -17.78 7.86 -3.16
C ASP A 243 -16.32 8.13 -3.58
N ALA A 244 -15.48 7.09 -3.53
CA ALA A 244 -14.23 7.05 -4.26
C ALA A 244 -13.97 5.64 -4.81
N ALA A 245 -13.70 5.56 -6.11
CA ALA A 245 -13.32 4.33 -6.76
C ALA A 245 -12.15 4.53 -7.72
N PHE A 246 -11.22 3.59 -7.72
CA PHE A 246 -10.02 3.64 -8.57
C PHE A 246 -9.69 2.28 -9.15
N ARG A 247 -9.44 2.27 -10.47
CA ARG A 247 -8.83 1.14 -11.16
C ARG A 247 -7.32 1.22 -11.06
N LEU A 248 -6.72 0.21 -10.44
CA LEU A 248 -5.28 0.01 -10.34
C LEU A 248 -4.85 -1.14 -11.26
N ARG A 249 -3.62 -1.09 -11.76
CA ARG A 249 -3.05 -2.12 -12.64
C ARG A 249 -1.77 -2.69 -12.03
N PRO A 250 -1.85 -3.62 -11.08
CA PRO A 250 -0.66 -4.32 -10.60
C PRO A 250 0.09 -5.00 -11.75
N PHE A 251 -0.62 -5.58 -12.72
CA PHE A 251 -0.03 -6.06 -13.96
C PHE A 251 -0.82 -5.55 -15.17
N PRO A 252 -0.20 -5.45 -16.37
CA PRO A 252 -0.83 -4.89 -17.55
C PRO A 252 -2.20 -5.48 -17.90
N ARG A 253 -2.36 -6.81 -17.72
CA ARG A 253 -3.60 -7.55 -18.01
C ARG A 253 -4.48 -7.86 -16.80
N ILE A 254 -4.08 -7.43 -15.61
CA ILE A 254 -4.80 -7.72 -14.35
C ILE A 254 -5.14 -6.41 -13.64
N PRO A 255 -6.21 -5.71 -14.09
CA PRO A 255 -6.71 -4.56 -13.36
C PRO A 255 -7.61 -4.97 -12.19
N LEU A 256 -7.55 -4.19 -11.12
CA LEU A 256 -8.41 -4.29 -9.95
C LEU A 256 -9.10 -2.95 -9.72
N VAL A 257 -10.32 -2.95 -9.18
CA VAL A 257 -11.03 -1.72 -8.80
C VAL A 257 -11.29 -1.73 -7.30
N TYR A 258 -10.74 -0.76 -6.59
CA TYR A 258 -11.06 -0.56 -5.17
C TYR A 258 -12.18 0.48 -5.05
N LEU A 259 -13.18 0.16 -4.23
CA LEU A 259 -14.40 0.95 -4.01
C LEU A 259 -14.49 1.32 -2.53
N LEU A 260 -14.36 2.60 -2.20
CA LEU A 260 -14.50 3.15 -0.86
C LEU A 260 -15.81 3.93 -0.75
N TRP A 261 -16.66 3.53 0.19
CA TRP A 261 -17.86 4.27 0.59
C TRP A 261 -17.61 4.96 1.92
N LYS A 262 -17.97 6.23 1.99
CA LYS A 262 -17.94 7.02 3.21
C LYS A 262 -18.96 6.45 4.19
N GLY A 263 -18.59 6.37 5.46
CA GLY A 263 -19.57 6.15 6.51
C GLY A 263 -20.45 7.40 6.72
N ASP A 264 -21.65 7.17 7.22
CA ASP A 264 -22.57 8.20 7.69
C ASP A 264 -22.83 8.03 9.21
N GLU A 265 -23.91 8.60 9.73
CA GLU A 265 -24.25 8.52 11.16
C GLU A 265 -24.73 7.11 11.57
N GLU A 266 -25.23 6.31 10.63
CA GLU A 266 -25.84 5.00 10.86
C GLU A 266 -24.90 3.85 10.48
N PHE A 267 -24.05 4.03 9.47
CA PHE A 267 -23.17 3.01 8.91
C PHE A 267 -21.71 3.48 8.86
N GLY A 268 -20.79 2.59 9.27
CA GLY A 268 -19.35 2.82 9.14
C GLY A 268 -18.89 2.80 7.67
N PRO A 269 -17.67 3.30 7.38
CA PRO A 269 -17.13 3.26 6.02
C PRO A 269 -16.94 1.80 5.56
N ARG A 270 -17.07 1.58 4.25
CA ARG A 270 -16.95 0.26 3.64
C ARG A 270 -15.93 0.29 2.51
N LEU A 271 -15.15 -0.78 2.39
CA LEU A 271 -14.23 -0.99 1.28
C LEU A 271 -14.57 -2.31 0.57
N SER A 272 -14.51 -2.33 -0.74
CA SER A 272 -14.62 -3.56 -1.54
C SER A 272 -13.64 -3.52 -2.70
N VAL A 273 -13.30 -4.68 -3.23
CA VAL A 273 -12.50 -4.83 -4.44
C VAL A 273 -13.31 -5.58 -5.50
N LEU A 274 -13.27 -5.08 -6.73
CA LEU A 274 -13.77 -5.76 -7.92
C LEU A 274 -12.59 -6.19 -8.79
N PHE A 275 -12.83 -7.26 -9.54
CA PHE A 275 -11.87 -7.87 -10.44
C PHE A 275 -12.40 -7.76 -11.87
N ASP A 276 -11.51 -7.58 -12.85
CA ASP A 276 -11.89 -7.88 -14.23
C ASP A 276 -12.02 -9.40 -14.38
N ARG A 277 -13.08 -9.87 -15.06
CA ARG A 277 -13.28 -11.32 -15.27
C ARG A 277 -12.09 -12.01 -15.94
N SER A 278 -11.27 -11.30 -16.72
CA SER A 278 -10.05 -11.87 -17.33
C SER A 278 -9.06 -12.40 -16.30
N ILE A 279 -9.11 -11.98 -15.02
CA ILE A 279 -8.18 -12.43 -13.99
C ILE A 279 -8.17 -13.95 -13.83
N GLU A 280 -9.32 -14.63 -13.99
CA GLU A 280 -9.44 -16.10 -13.89
C GLU A 280 -8.68 -16.86 -14.98
N ARG A 281 -8.24 -16.15 -16.02
CA ARG A 281 -7.43 -16.71 -17.10
C ARG A 281 -5.94 -16.48 -16.87
N HIS A 282 -5.58 -15.64 -15.91
CA HIS A 282 -4.21 -15.28 -15.60
C HIS A 282 -3.75 -15.86 -14.27
N PHE A 283 -4.62 -15.91 -13.26
CA PHE A 283 -4.29 -16.36 -11.90
C PHE A 283 -5.34 -17.34 -11.37
N ALA A 284 -4.84 -18.34 -10.63
CA ALA A 284 -5.65 -19.17 -9.74
C ALA A 284 -6.03 -18.40 -8.46
N ALA A 285 -6.96 -18.96 -7.67
CA ALA A 285 -7.56 -18.28 -6.52
C ALA A 285 -6.53 -17.84 -5.46
N ASP A 286 -5.50 -18.65 -5.22
CA ASP A 286 -4.39 -18.36 -4.29
C ASP A 286 -3.55 -17.16 -4.75
N ALA A 287 -3.23 -17.06 -6.05
CA ALA A 287 -2.55 -15.92 -6.65
C ALA A 287 -3.43 -14.66 -6.64
N VAL A 288 -4.74 -14.78 -6.87
CA VAL A 288 -5.68 -13.66 -6.71
C VAL A 288 -5.71 -13.17 -5.25
N TRP A 289 -5.76 -14.08 -4.27
CA TRP A 289 -5.72 -13.75 -2.86
C TRP A 289 -4.39 -13.06 -2.48
N GLY A 290 -3.26 -13.63 -2.92
CA GLY A 290 -1.93 -13.04 -2.75
C GLY A 290 -1.83 -11.65 -3.36
N LEU A 291 -2.44 -11.44 -4.54
CA LEU A 291 -2.48 -10.14 -5.20
C LEU A 291 -3.24 -9.10 -4.40
N VAL A 292 -4.40 -9.44 -3.82
CA VAL A 292 -5.15 -8.50 -2.98
C VAL A 292 -4.36 -8.17 -1.72
N ASN A 293 -3.69 -9.13 -1.09
CA ASN A 293 -2.82 -8.87 0.07
C ASN A 293 -1.65 -7.95 -0.29
N LEU A 294 -0.98 -8.21 -1.41
CA LEU A 294 0.07 -7.34 -1.92
C LEU A 294 -0.46 -5.91 -2.13
N MET A 295 -1.60 -5.78 -2.80
CA MET A 295 -2.20 -4.47 -3.08
C MET A 295 -2.67 -3.76 -1.82
N THR A 296 -3.21 -4.47 -0.83
CA THR A 296 -3.50 -3.94 0.51
C THR A 296 -2.24 -3.34 1.13
N ASP A 297 -1.12 -4.06 1.12
CA ASP A 297 0.13 -3.57 1.69
C ASP A 297 0.71 -2.39 0.89
N VAL A 298 0.63 -2.41 -0.45
CA VAL A 298 1.08 -1.29 -1.30
C VAL A 298 0.24 -0.03 -1.05
N LEU A 299 -1.09 -0.18 -0.92
CA LEU A 299 -2.01 0.91 -0.60
C LEU A 299 -1.73 1.48 0.79
N VAL A 300 -1.36 0.65 1.77
CA VAL A 300 -1.12 1.07 3.15
C VAL A 300 0.29 1.57 3.39
N ARG A 301 1.33 1.00 2.77
CA ARG A 301 2.73 1.24 3.19
C ARG A 301 3.56 2.08 2.23
N GLY A 302 3.11 2.31 1.00
CA GLY A 302 3.89 3.11 0.06
C GLY A 302 4.78 2.31 -0.90
N ARG A 303 5.12 1.06 -0.59
CA ARG A 303 6.35 0.44 -1.11
C ARG A 303 6.12 -0.89 -1.81
N ILE A 304 6.80 -1.03 -2.95
CA ILE A 304 6.97 -2.27 -3.70
C ILE A 304 8.37 -2.87 -3.44
N ALA A 305 9.36 -2.01 -3.12
CA ALA A 305 10.74 -2.34 -2.79
C ALA A 305 11.02 -2.20 -1.29
#